data_AF-A0A3D0UJ51-F1
#
_entry.id   AF-A0A3D0UJ51-F1
#
_cell.length_a   1.000
_cell.length_b   1.000
_cell.length_c   1.000
_cell.angle_alpha   90.00
_cell.angle_beta   90.00
_cell.angle_gamma   90.00
#
_symmetry.space_group_name_H-M   'P 1'
#
loop_
_entity.id
_entity.type
_entity.pdbx_description
1 polymer ?
#
loop_
_entity_poly.entity_id
_entity_poly.type
_entity_poly.pdbx_seq_one_letter_code
_entity_poly.pdbx_strand_id
1 'polypeptide(L)' 'MSEYYPVDIPRMEGIMSLNRVVIVDDHPLFRQGLRDVLETDPQLEVVGEAASGEVAIDMAGDVQPHVMLM' A
#
# COMPACT_ATOMS: atom_id res chain seq x y z
N MET A 1 -39.58 1.20 14.46
CA MET A 1 -39.00 -0.03 13.88
C MET A 1 -37.94 0.41 12.88
N SER A 2 -36.66 0.31 13.26
CA SER A 2 -35.51 0.50 12.37
C SER A 2 -34.85 -0.87 12.27
N GLU A 3 -34.95 -1.51 11.11
CA GLU A 3 -34.30 -2.78 10.85
C GLU A 3 -32.79 -2.54 10.72
N TYR A 4 -32.05 -3.06 11.69
CA TYR A 4 -30.59 -3.16 11.62
C TYR A 4 -30.24 -4.32 10.68
N TYR A 5 -29.76 -4.00 9.48
CA TYR A 5 -29.19 -4.98 8.57
C TYR A 5 -27.73 -5.21 8.97
N PRO A 6 -27.35 -6.41 9.46
CA PRO A 6 -25.95 -6.71 9.67
C PRO A 6 -25.26 -6.75 8.30
N VAL A 7 -24.29 -5.86 8.10
CA VAL A 7 -23.38 -5.95 6.96
C VAL A 7 -22.45 -7.11 7.27
N ASP A 8 -22.68 -8.25 6.62
CA ASP A 8 -21.78 -9.38 6.67
C ASP A 8 -20.57 -9.03 5.81
N ILE A 9 -19.55 -8.41 6.44
CA ILE A 9 -18.30 -8.08 5.77
C ILE A 9 -17.53 -9.40 5.66
N PRO A 10 -17.31 -9.94 4.45
CA PRO A 10 -16.61 -11.20 4.29
C PRO A 10 -15.22 -11.09 4.90
N ARG A 11 -14.95 -11.87 5.96
CA ARG A 11 -13.58 -12.08 6.43
C ARG A 11 -12.86 -12.85 5.32
N MET A 12 -11.92 -12.17 4.65
CA MET A 12 -10.98 -12.81 3.74
C MET A 12 -9.97 -13.63 4.57
N GLU A 13 -10.41 -14.75 5.14
CA GLU A 13 -9.49 -15.74 5.68
C GLU A 13 -8.96 -16.61 4.54
N GLY A 14 -7.68 -16.47 4.22
CA GLY A 14 -6.94 -17.52 3.51
C GLY A 14 -6.34 -17.17 2.15
N ILE A 15 -5.55 -16.10 2.05
CA ILE A 15 -4.28 -16.09 1.30
C ILE A 15 -3.38 -15.05 1.99
N MET A 16 -2.14 -15.39 2.33
CA MET A 16 -1.16 -14.39 2.73
C MET A 16 -0.83 -13.55 1.48
N SER A 17 -1.66 -12.56 1.15
CA SER A 17 -1.34 -11.59 0.12
C SER A 17 -0.53 -10.47 0.76
N LEU A 18 0.74 -10.34 0.35
CA LEU A 18 1.55 -9.18 0.72
C LEU A 18 0.83 -7.92 0.27
N ASN A 19 0.72 -6.93 1.15
CA ASN A 19 0.21 -5.63 0.82
C ASN A 19 1.29 -4.85 0.07
N ARG A 20 1.03 -4.63 -1.22
CA ARG A 20 1.96 -4.03 -2.15
C ARG A 20 1.87 -2.52 -2.03
N VAL A 21 2.94 -1.87 -1.59
CA VAL A 21 2.99 -0.45 -1.26
C VAL A 21 3.92 0.28 -2.22
N VAL A 22 3.50 1.46 -2.69
CA VAL A 22 4.38 2.45 -3.33
C VAL A 22 4.57 3.61 -2.36
N ILE A 23 5.81 4.07 -2.19
CA ILE A 23 6.14 5.25 -1.39
C ILE A 23 6.34 6.44 -2.32
N VAL A 24 5.65 7.55 -2.06
CA VAL A 24 5.72 8.78 -2.85
C VAL A 24 6.20 9.91 -1.95
N ASP A 25 7.45 10.33 -2.11
CA ASP A 25 8.03 11.42 -1.33
C ASP A 25 9.24 12.01 -2.06
N ASP A 26 9.38 13.34 -2.06
CA ASP A 26 10.45 14.06 -2.77
C ASP A 26 11.78 14.11 -1.97
N HIS A 27 11.80 13.66 -0.71
CA HIS A 27 12.97 13.58 0.15
C HIS A 27 13.55 12.16 0.20
N PRO A 28 14.73 11.90 -0.40
CA PRO A 28 15.32 10.57 -0.46
C PRO A 28 15.54 9.90 0.91
N LEU A 29 15.93 10.68 1.93
CA LEU A 29 16.18 10.15 3.27
C LEU A 29 14.89 9.65 3.94
N PHE A 30 13.78 10.37 3.77
CA PHE A 30 12.52 9.98 4.36
C PHE A 30 11.96 8.73 3.68
N ARG A 31 12.05 8.68 2.34
CA ARG A 31 11.66 7.51 1.55
C ARG A 31 12.45 6.25 1.92
N GLN A 32 13.77 6.37 2.12
CA GLN A 32 14.58 5.26 2.62
C GLN A 32 14.14 4.81 4.02
N GLY A 33 13.93 5.75 4.95
CA GLY A 33 13.47 5.42 6.30
C GLY A 33 12.09 4.74 6.31
N LEU A 34 11.17 5.17 5.45
CA LEU A 34 9.87 4.53 5.27
C LEU A 34 10.01 3.12 4.71
N ARG A 35 10.85 2.91 3.69
CA ARG A 35 11.13 1.56 3.18
C ARG A 35 11.64 0.66 4.29
N ASP A 36 12.67 1.11 5.03
CA ASP A 36 13.29 0.31 6.10
C ASP A 36 12.27 -0.10 7.16
N VAL A 37 11.34 0.80 7.53
CA VAL A 37 10.27 0.50 8.48
C VAL A 37 9.24 -0.47 7.90
N LEU A 38 8.76 -0.24 6.67
CA LEU A 38 7.71 -1.05 6.05
C LEU A 38 8.20 -2.49 5.78
N GLU A 39 9.47 -2.66 5.41
CA GLU A 39 10.08 -3.99 5.18
C GLU A 39 10.26 -4.82 6.46
N THR A 40 10.06 -4.24 7.65
CA THR A 40 10.04 -5.01 8.91
C THR A 40 8.76 -5.82 9.10
N ASP A 41 7.67 -5.45 8.42
CA ASP A 41 6.41 -6.18 8.49
C ASP A 41 6.34 -7.21 7.34
N PRO A 42 6.33 -8.52 7.64
CA PRO A 42 6.28 -9.57 6.62
C PRO A 42 4.96 -9.62 5.84
N GLN A 43 3.97 -8.78 6.17
CA GLN A 43 2.73 -8.62 5.41
C GLN A 43 2.81 -7.48 4.40
N LEU A 44 3.89 -6.71 4.34
CA LEU A 44 4.07 -5.58 3.44
C LEU A 44 5.18 -5.88 2.42
N GLU A 45 5.03 -5.32 1.23
CA GLU A 45 6.04 -5.36 0.17
C GLU A 45 6.13 -3.99 -0.48
N VAL A 46 7.31 -3.36 -0.46
CA VAL A 46 7.53 -2.09 -1.18
C VAL A 46 7.83 -2.39 -2.65
N VAL A 47 6.83 -2.18 -3.51
CA VAL A 47 6.88 -2.51 -4.94
C VAL A 47 7.31 -1.36 -5.83
N GLY A 48 7.47 -0.16 -5.27
CA GLY A 48 7.95 1.01 -6.00
C GLY A 48 8.18 2.22 -5.11
N GLU A 49 8.96 3.16 -5.63
CA GLU A 49 9.29 4.43 -5.01
C GLU A 49 9.19 5.54 -6.06
N ALA A 50 8.55 6.64 -5.71
CA ALA A 50 8.37 7.79 -6.57
C ALA A 50 8.76 9.09 -5.84
N ALA A 51 9.33 10.03 -6.59
CA ALA A 51 9.67 11.37 -6.08
C ALA A 51 8.53 12.39 -6.27
N SER A 52 7.48 12.02 -7.00
CA SER A 52 6.32 12.88 -7.24
C SER A 52 5.09 12.02 -7.55
N GLY A 53 3.91 12.65 -7.52
CA GLY A 53 2.66 12.02 -7.91
C GLY A 53 2.62 11.59 -9.37
N GLU A 54 3.22 12.36 -10.29
CA GLU A 54 3.27 11.96 -11.71
C GLU A 54 4.03 10.65 -11.90
N VAL A 55 5.22 10.55 -11.29
CA VAL A 55 6.03 9.33 -11.35
C VAL A 55 5.29 8.13 -10.72
N ALA A 56 4.55 8.37 -9.64
CA ALA A 56 3.75 7.33 -8.98
C ALA A 56 2.59 6.84 -9.87
N ILE A 57 1.90 7.74 -10.56
CA ILE A 57 0.81 7.40 -11.50
C ILE A 57 1.35 6.60 -12.69
N ASP A 58 2.47 7.03 -13.27
CA ASP A 58 3.07 6.37 -14.42
C ASP A 58 3.44 4.90 -14.11
N MET A 59 3.94 4.62 -12.90
CA MET A 59 4.32 3.25 -12.50
C MET A 59 3.17 2.41 -11.95
N ALA A 60 2.06 3.02 -11.53
CA ALA A 60 0.97 2.32 -10.84
C ALA A 60 0.37 1.17 -11.68
N GLY A 61 0.30 1.35 -13.00
CA GLY A 61 -0.21 0.32 -13.91
C GLY A 61 0.70 -0.91 -13.97
N ASP A 62 2.02 -0.70 -13.93
CA ASP A 62 3.02 -1.76 -14.04
C ASP A 62 3.19 -2.50 -12.73
N VAL A 63 3.25 -1.76 -11.62
CA VAL A 63 3.50 -2.32 -10.29
C VAL A 63 2.23 -2.63 -9.53
N GLN A 64 1.04 -2.29 -10.02
CA GLN A 64 -0.28 -2.62 -9.43
C GLN A 64 -0.34 -2.55 -7.87
N PRO A 65 0.01 -1.42 -7.25
CA PRO A 65 0.05 -1.33 -5.80
C PRO A 65 -1.36 -1.44 -5.19
N HIS A 66 -1.44 -1.97 -3.98
CA HIS A 66 -2.68 -1.97 -3.18
C HIS A 66 -2.89 -0.61 -2.50
N VAL A 67 -1.78 0.04 -2.11
CA VAL A 67 -1.79 1.33 -1.40
C VAL A 67 -0.64 2.19 -1.91
N MET A 68 -0.89 3.49 -2.07
CA MET A 68 0.15 4.50 -2.21
C MET A 68 0.26 5.30 -0.91
N LEU A 69 1.48 5.41 -0.39
CA LEU A 69 1.80 6.26 0.75
C LEU A 69 2.33 7.59 0.22
N MET A 70 1.61 8.69 0.52
CA MET A 70 1.88 10.05 0.02
C MET A 70 2.27 11.01 1.13
#